data_AF-A0A9P8F9G0-F1
#
_entry.id   AF-A0A9P8F9G0-F1
#
_cell.length_a   1.000
_cell.length_b   1.000
_cell.length_c   1.000
_cell.angle_alpha   90.00
_cell.angle_beta   90.00
_cell.angle_gamma   90.00
#
_symmetry.space_group_name_H-M   'P 1'
#
loop_
_entity.id
_entity.type
_entity.pdbx_description
1 polymer ?
#
loop_
_entity_poly.entity_id
_entity_poly.type
_entity_poly.pdbx_seq_one_letter_code
_entity_poly.pdbx_strand_id
1 'polypeptide(L)'
;AYNQTPAITNSEILLALPCDEELWTADSAREWAARGGAQAAEASATPFSAALSDLLTANQRQQNMYGYNRYSPNGDSNAVSSKLRPSTFGCLILINALHNYIWETRSRHIARQWTVQETEAMVAHIEPALNAWQAAWKANDRHKLQRPNPFGLGPLAADSIPLLDLAFVRLFVNLGRSKEAFWQRDFETMSEELACGIDIAQTGSPDHSSNGSSGDSPDFLQGAYSHGQAHSSGHSSKRERHLRKAAFYAADSLIISSKCNLTFADSSAHELPIQSAICFLDCAQVLAEWETTVQERIGRYVGVLGQADVDYGQVPAVMLLDTEDVELLTKMESICTVVEEKMAMQAKMLAHEMDSLDPNGSMGIPSPLDRLNGLSKCGLGSRILRLTAQMLEKAAVWPVTHVMASALETQAAHADRRAESSVTAVA
;
A
#
# COMPACT_ATOMS: atom_id res chain seq x y z
N ALA A 1 -11.69 -10.62 -0.04
CA ALA A 1 -10.78 -11.75 0.23
C ALA A 1 -9.34 -11.34 -0.06
N TYR A 2 -8.37 -11.83 0.70
CA TYR A 2 -6.96 -11.50 0.52
C TYR A 2 -6.36 -12.39 -0.57
N ASN A 3 -6.03 -11.79 -1.73
CA ASN A 3 -5.45 -12.46 -2.91
C ASN A 3 -6.21 -13.68 -3.45
N GLN A 4 -7.54 -13.65 -3.44
CA GLN A 4 -8.35 -14.67 -4.12
C GLN A 4 -8.93 -14.12 -5.41
N THR A 5 -9.22 -15.02 -6.35
CA THR A 5 -10.00 -14.69 -7.54
C THR A 5 -11.27 -13.94 -7.15
N PRO A 6 -11.53 -12.75 -7.72
CA PRO A 6 -12.76 -12.03 -7.50
C PRO A 6 -13.96 -12.93 -7.81
N ALA A 7 -14.93 -12.98 -6.89
CA ALA A 7 -16.14 -13.76 -7.10
C ALA A 7 -16.99 -13.20 -8.26
N ILE A 8 -16.83 -11.91 -8.56
CA ILE A 8 -17.48 -11.20 -9.66
C ILE A 8 -16.39 -10.37 -10.34
N THR A 9 -16.20 -10.60 -11.64
CA THR A 9 -15.29 -9.80 -12.48
C THR A 9 -15.97 -8.49 -12.90
N ASN A 10 -15.17 -7.49 -13.26
CA ASN A 10 -15.71 -6.21 -13.72
C ASN A 10 -16.59 -6.36 -14.97
N SER A 11 -16.31 -7.33 -15.84
CA SER A 11 -17.11 -7.62 -17.04
C SER A 11 -18.50 -8.18 -16.74
N GLU A 12 -18.72 -8.76 -15.56
CA GLU A 12 -20.01 -9.33 -15.17
C GLU A 12 -20.99 -8.29 -14.60
N ILE A 13 -20.51 -7.08 -14.31
CA ILE A 13 -21.33 -6.01 -13.73
C ILE A 13 -22.00 -5.22 -14.86
N LEU A 14 -23.28 -5.55 -15.11
CA LEU A 14 -24.12 -4.90 -16.14
C LEU A 14 -25.06 -3.82 -15.57
N LEU A 15 -24.82 -3.37 -14.34
CA LEU A 15 -25.66 -2.41 -13.62
C LEU A 15 -25.15 -0.97 -13.75
N ALA A 16 -26.01 0.00 -13.44
CA ALA A 16 -25.59 1.37 -13.18
C ALA A 16 -24.91 1.49 -11.81
N LEU A 17 -24.08 2.52 -11.63
CA LEU A 17 -23.59 2.91 -10.33
C LEU A 17 -24.76 3.27 -9.40
N PRO A 18 -24.61 3.03 -8.07
CA PRO A 18 -25.61 3.45 -7.09
C PRO A 18 -25.95 4.94 -7.23
N CYS A 19 -27.25 5.25 -7.18
CA CYS A 19 -27.76 6.62 -7.19
C CYS A 19 -27.28 7.42 -5.97
N ASP A 20 -27.53 8.73 -5.98
CA ASP A 20 -27.14 9.64 -4.91
C ASP A 20 -27.68 9.22 -3.53
N GLU A 21 -26.89 9.46 -2.48
CA GLU A 21 -27.28 9.22 -1.10
C GLU A 21 -28.59 9.90 -0.72
N GLU A 22 -28.87 11.08 -1.25
CA GLU A 22 -30.11 11.80 -1.01
C GLU A 22 -31.34 11.04 -1.51
N LEU A 23 -31.23 10.12 -2.46
CA LEU A 23 -32.40 9.32 -2.84
C LEU A 23 -32.66 8.21 -1.84
N TRP A 24 -31.66 7.38 -1.52
CA TRP A 24 -31.88 6.18 -0.70
C TRP A 24 -31.94 6.46 0.81
N THR A 25 -31.52 7.63 1.28
CA THR A 25 -31.64 8.06 2.69
C THR A 25 -33.00 8.69 3.03
N ALA A 26 -33.98 8.67 2.12
CA ALA A 26 -35.31 9.19 2.40
C ALA A 26 -36.01 8.34 3.49
N ASP A 27 -36.57 8.98 4.52
CA ASP A 27 -37.15 8.30 5.68
C ASP A 27 -38.53 7.71 5.39
N SER A 28 -39.13 8.08 4.25
CA SER A 28 -40.43 7.58 3.82
C SER A 28 -40.58 7.55 2.31
N ALA A 29 -41.50 6.70 1.83
CA ALA A 29 -41.86 6.64 0.40
C ALA A 29 -42.35 7.99 -0.14
N ARG A 30 -43.03 8.80 0.70
CA ARG A 30 -43.50 10.14 0.32
C ARG A 30 -42.34 11.10 0.05
N GLU A 31 -41.34 11.06 0.92
CA GLU A 31 -40.14 11.90 0.76
C GLU A 31 -39.30 11.45 -0.43
N TRP A 32 -39.14 10.13 -0.62
CA TRP A 32 -38.47 9.58 -1.79
C TRP A 32 -39.13 10.03 -3.10
N ALA A 33 -40.46 9.97 -3.17
CA ALA A 33 -41.23 10.47 -4.31
C ALA A 33 -41.08 12.00 -4.49
N ALA A 34 -41.03 12.76 -3.40
CA ALA A 34 -40.79 14.21 -3.44
C ALA A 34 -39.38 14.57 -3.94
N ARG A 35 -38.39 13.69 -3.71
CA ARG A 35 -37.03 13.80 -4.27
C ARG A 35 -36.94 13.32 -5.74
N GLY A 36 -38.06 13.01 -6.38
CA GLY A 36 -38.15 12.60 -7.80
C GLY A 36 -38.13 11.10 -8.05
N GLY A 37 -37.99 10.28 -7.00
CA GLY A 37 -38.12 8.84 -7.04
C GLY A 37 -37.27 8.15 -8.13
N ALA A 38 -37.88 7.19 -8.82
CA ALA A 38 -37.21 6.39 -9.85
C ALA A 38 -36.69 7.25 -11.01
N GLN A 39 -37.44 8.28 -11.40
CA GLN A 39 -37.04 9.15 -12.51
C GLN A 39 -35.76 9.94 -12.20
N ALA A 40 -35.60 10.43 -10.96
CA ALA A 40 -34.39 11.11 -10.54
C ALA A 40 -33.18 10.14 -10.47
N ALA A 41 -33.41 8.91 -10.01
CA ALA A 41 -32.39 7.87 -9.99
C ALA A 41 -31.93 7.48 -11.40
N GLU A 42 -32.87 7.29 -12.33
CA GLU A 42 -32.58 6.94 -13.73
C GLU A 42 -31.90 8.09 -14.48
N ALA A 43 -32.30 9.34 -14.24
CA ALA A 43 -31.69 10.51 -14.88
C ALA A 43 -30.22 10.73 -14.48
N SER A 44 -29.83 10.27 -13.29
CA SER A 44 -28.45 10.32 -12.78
C SER A 44 -27.68 9.00 -12.94
N ALA A 45 -28.33 7.97 -13.49
CA ALA A 45 -27.74 6.64 -13.61
C ALA A 45 -26.57 6.64 -14.61
N THR A 46 -25.38 6.38 -14.10
CA THR A 46 -24.18 6.16 -14.92
C THR A 46 -23.90 4.66 -15.01
N PRO A 47 -23.87 4.03 -16.20
CA PRO A 47 -23.49 2.63 -16.33
C PRO A 47 -22.13 2.34 -15.70
N PHE A 48 -22.00 1.26 -14.94
CA PHE A 48 -20.74 0.89 -14.27
C PHE A 48 -19.58 0.80 -15.26
N SER A 49 -19.79 0.12 -16.39
CA SER A 49 -18.78 -0.06 -17.44
C SER A 49 -18.32 1.28 -18.04
N ALA A 50 -19.24 2.24 -18.22
CA ALA A 50 -18.92 3.57 -18.72
C ALA A 50 -18.09 4.36 -17.70
N ALA A 51 -18.45 4.32 -16.42
CA ALA A 51 -17.70 4.99 -15.36
C ALA A 51 -16.29 4.40 -15.17
N LEU A 52 -16.16 3.07 -15.19
CA LEU A 52 -14.86 2.41 -15.10
C LEU A 52 -14.00 2.71 -16.34
N SER A 53 -14.60 2.71 -17.53
CA SER A 53 -13.90 3.09 -18.76
C SER A 53 -13.42 4.54 -18.73
N ASP A 54 -14.21 5.47 -18.19
CA ASP A 54 -13.79 6.86 -18.01
C ASP A 54 -12.53 6.94 -17.12
N LEU A 55 -12.49 6.21 -16.01
CA LEU A 55 -11.30 6.15 -15.14
C LEU A 55 -10.09 5.57 -15.90
N LEU A 56 -10.23 4.41 -16.53
CA LEU A 56 -9.12 3.72 -17.23
C LEU A 56 -8.60 4.49 -18.46
N THR A 57 -9.39 5.40 -19.02
CA THR A 57 -8.99 6.26 -20.16
C THR A 57 -8.54 7.66 -19.74
N ALA A 58 -8.38 7.93 -18.43
CA ALA A 58 -7.97 9.23 -17.90
C ALA A 58 -6.67 9.78 -18.51
N ASN A 59 -5.69 8.92 -18.82
CA ASN A 59 -4.43 9.32 -19.45
C ASN A 59 -4.64 9.96 -20.84
N GLN A 60 -5.51 9.35 -21.66
CA GLN A 60 -5.81 9.83 -23.01
C GLN A 60 -6.49 11.21 -22.99
N ARG A 61 -7.33 11.46 -21.98
CA ARG A 61 -7.97 12.76 -21.76
C ARG A 61 -6.96 13.85 -21.39
N GLN A 62 -6.02 13.54 -20.50
CA GLN A 62 -4.95 14.47 -20.13
C GLN A 62 -4.11 14.85 -21.35
N GLN A 63 -3.69 13.88 -22.17
CA GLN A 63 -2.91 14.13 -23.37
C GLN A 63 -3.66 14.97 -24.43
N ASN A 64 -4.94 14.67 -24.68
CA ASN A 64 -5.76 15.43 -25.62
C ASN A 64 -6.01 16.88 -25.17
N MET A 65 -6.09 17.14 -23.87
CA MET A 65 -6.28 18.48 -23.31
C MET A 65 -5.05 19.38 -23.55
N TYR A 66 -3.84 18.81 -23.53
CA TYR A 66 -2.61 19.55 -23.91
C TYR A 66 -2.48 19.76 -25.43
N GLY A 67 -3.11 18.92 -26.26
CA GLY A 67 -3.12 19.05 -27.72
C GLY A 67 -4.10 20.11 -28.24
N TYR A 68 -5.27 20.25 -27.62
CA TYR A 68 -6.33 21.15 -28.08
C TYR A 68 -6.15 22.62 -27.66
N ASN A 69 -5.36 22.88 -26.61
CA ASN A 69 -5.18 24.23 -26.08
C ASN A 69 -4.15 25.09 -26.85
N ARG A 70 -3.67 24.61 -28.01
CA ARG A 70 -2.68 25.34 -28.83
C ARG A 70 -3.28 26.14 -29.98
N TYR A 71 -4.45 25.78 -30.51
CA TYR A 71 -5.13 26.51 -31.58
C TYR A 71 -6.63 26.18 -31.62
N SER A 72 -7.49 26.98 -31.01
CA SER A 72 -8.90 27.05 -31.41
C SER A 72 -9.42 28.50 -31.30
N PRO A 73 -9.74 29.18 -32.43
CA PRO A 73 -10.19 30.57 -32.43
C PRO A 73 -11.70 30.76 -32.17
N ASN A 74 -12.47 29.67 -32.07
CA ASN A 74 -13.93 29.74 -31.88
C ASN A 74 -14.31 29.11 -30.53
N GLY A 75 -14.66 29.98 -29.58
CA GLY A 75 -15.02 29.65 -28.21
C GLY A 75 -16.39 29.00 -28.04
N ASP A 76 -16.64 27.88 -28.72
CA ASP A 76 -17.76 27.00 -28.36
C ASP A 76 -17.32 26.09 -27.20
N SER A 77 -17.59 26.59 -26.00
CA SER A 77 -17.23 26.00 -24.71
C SER A 77 -18.16 24.83 -24.35
N ASN A 78 -18.34 23.88 -25.27
CA ASN A 78 -19.12 22.65 -25.05
C ASN A 78 -18.26 21.40 -24.85
N ALA A 79 -16.93 21.55 -24.72
CA ALA A 79 -16.08 20.54 -24.12
C ALA A 79 -16.18 20.61 -22.58
N VAL A 80 -17.40 20.52 -22.04
CA VAL A 80 -17.58 20.19 -20.63
C VAL A 80 -17.21 18.71 -20.52
N SER A 81 -15.92 18.45 -20.30
CA SER A 81 -15.44 17.12 -19.95
C SER A 81 -16.30 16.64 -18.78
N SER A 82 -17.18 15.66 -19.03
CA SER A 82 -18.04 15.08 -18.01
C SER A 82 -17.14 14.52 -16.90
N LYS A 83 -16.94 15.33 -15.86
CA LYS A 83 -16.13 14.94 -14.71
C LYS A 83 -17.00 13.97 -13.94
N LEU A 84 -16.63 12.70 -13.94
CA LEU A 84 -17.32 11.65 -13.19
C LEU A 84 -17.62 12.14 -11.75
N ARG A 85 -18.89 12.12 -11.36
CA ARG A 85 -19.38 12.49 -10.03
C ARG A 85 -20.20 11.33 -9.46
N PRO A 86 -19.55 10.24 -9.05
CA PRO A 86 -20.25 9.12 -8.46
C PRO A 86 -20.75 9.49 -7.06
N SER A 87 -21.81 8.83 -6.61
CA SER A 87 -22.21 8.81 -5.20
C SER A 87 -21.07 8.29 -4.32
N THR A 88 -21.18 8.45 -3.00
CA THR A 88 -20.23 7.87 -2.03
C THR A 88 -20.13 6.36 -2.23
N PHE A 89 -21.27 5.68 -2.37
CA PHE A 89 -21.27 4.25 -2.63
C PHE A 89 -20.72 3.91 -4.03
N GLY A 90 -21.02 4.73 -5.04
CA GLY A 90 -20.40 4.61 -6.37
C GLY A 90 -18.87 4.72 -6.33
N CYS A 91 -18.31 5.61 -5.52
CA CYS A 91 -16.87 5.72 -5.31
C CYS A 91 -16.30 4.41 -4.76
N LEU A 92 -16.94 3.83 -3.74
CA LEU A 92 -16.52 2.57 -3.14
C LEU A 92 -16.55 1.42 -4.17
N ILE A 93 -17.59 1.32 -5.00
CA ILE A 93 -17.68 0.30 -6.05
C ILE A 93 -16.55 0.48 -7.07
N LEU A 94 -16.28 1.72 -7.50
CA LEU A 94 -15.24 2.00 -8.49
C LEU A 94 -13.83 1.70 -7.99
N ILE A 95 -13.51 1.99 -6.72
CA ILE A 95 -12.18 1.65 -6.19
C ILE A 95 -12.00 0.13 -6.07
N ASN A 96 -13.04 -0.61 -5.68
CA ASN A 96 -13.00 -2.08 -5.69
C ASN A 96 -12.85 -2.63 -7.11
N ALA A 97 -13.48 -1.99 -8.11
CA ALA A 97 -13.30 -2.36 -9.51
C ALA A 97 -11.86 -2.15 -10.00
N LEU A 98 -11.19 -1.07 -9.56
CA LEU A 98 -9.77 -0.85 -9.84
C LEU A 98 -8.89 -1.90 -9.16
N HIS A 99 -9.20 -2.33 -7.93
CA HIS A 99 -8.52 -3.48 -7.30
C HIS A 99 -8.69 -4.76 -8.11
N ASN A 100 -9.91 -5.08 -8.56
CA ASN A 100 -10.17 -6.22 -9.42
C ASN A 100 -9.38 -6.13 -10.73
N TYR A 101 -9.28 -4.94 -11.33
CA TYR A 101 -8.51 -4.73 -12.55
C TYR A 101 -7.00 -4.93 -12.34
N ILE A 102 -6.44 -4.39 -11.25
CA ILE A 102 -5.04 -4.61 -10.87
C ILE A 102 -4.77 -6.10 -10.64
N TRP A 103 -5.66 -6.77 -9.91
CA TRP A 103 -5.55 -8.20 -9.65
C TRP A 103 -5.60 -9.00 -10.95
N GLU A 104 -6.60 -8.78 -11.81
CA GLU A 104 -6.76 -9.51 -13.07
C GLU A 104 -5.56 -9.30 -13.99
N THR A 105 -5.06 -8.07 -14.07
CA THR A 105 -3.87 -7.73 -14.87
C THR A 105 -2.67 -8.55 -14.41
N ARG A 106 -2.46 -8.68 -13.09
CA ARG A 106 -1.35 -9.45 -12.52
C ARG A 106 -1.52 -10.96 -12.59
N SER A 107 -2.75 -11.44 -12.39
CA SER A 107 -3.08 -12.87 -12.38
C SER A 107 -2.94 -13.54 -13.75
N ARG A 108 -2.85 -12.77 -14.84
CA ARG A 108 -2.57 -13.33 -16.19
C ARG A 108 -1.17 -13.94 -16.31
N HIS A 109 -0.26 -13.67 -15.36
CA HIS A 109 1.12 -14.16 -15.37
C HIS A 109 1.54 -14.81 -14.03
N ILE A 110 0.67 -15.62 -13.40
CA ILE A 110 0.93 -16.25 -12.09
C ILE A 110 2.24 -17.07 -12.05
N ALA A 111 2.63 -17.70 -13.16
CA ALA A 111 3.77 -18.62 -13.18
C ALA A 111 5.16 -17.94 -13.19
N ARG A 112 5.25 -16.61 -13.37
CA ARG A 112 6.54 -15.89 -13.39
C ARG A 112 6.50 -14.58 -12.65
N GLN A 113 7.67 -14.14 -12.18
CA GLN A 113 7.83 -12.78 -11.68
C GLN A 113 7.59 -11.76 -12.80
N TRP A 114 6.98 -10.65 -12.41
CA TRP A 114 6.73 -9.52 -13.29
C TRP A 114 8.04 -8.76 -13.52
N THR A 115 8.30 -8.42 -14.78
CA THR A 115 9.43 -7.57 -15.11
C THR A 115 9.16 -6.12 -14.70
N VAL A 116 10.23 -5.33 -14.60
CA VAL A 116 10.14 -3.89 -14.30
C VAL A 116 9.33 -3.18 -15.38
N GLN A 117 9.52 -3.54 -16.65
CA GLN A 117 8.83 -2.94 -17.80
C GLN A 117 7.32 -3.20 -17.77
N GLU A 118 6.90 -4.39 -17.36
CA GLU A 118 5.47 -4.71 -17.22
C GLU A 118 4.83 -3.94 -16.07
N THR A 119 5.58 -3.77 -14.98
CA THR A 119 5.16 -2.92 -13.86
C THR A 119 5.01 -1.48 -14.31
N GLU A 120 5.98 -0.92 -15.03
CA GLU A 120 5.93 0.44 -15.58
C GLU A 120 4.75 0.62 -16.56
N ALA A 121 4.49 -0.35 -17.43
CA ALA A 121 3.36 -0.31 -18.36
C ALA A 121 2.01 -0.30 -17.62
N MET A 122 1.88 -1.14 -16.59
CA MET A 122 0.69 -1.17 -15.74
C MET A 122 0.53 0.15 -14.96
N VAL A 123 1.60 0.67 -14.38
CA VAL A 123 1.62 1.97 -13.67
C VAL A 123 1.15 3.09 -14.61
N ALA A 124 1.73 3.20 -15.81
CA ALA A 124 1.41 4.23 -16.79
C ALA A 124 -0.08 4.21 -17.23
N HIS A 125 -0.72 3.04 -17.15
CA HIS A 125 -2.13 2.88 -17.46
C HIS A 125 -3.05 3.18 -16.26
N ILE A 126 -2.73 2.66 -15.07
CA ILE A 126 -3.64 2.65 -13.92
C ILE A 126 -3.44 3.85 -12.97
N GLU A 127 -2.22 4.39 -12.84
CA GLU A 127 -1.96 5.58 -12.00
C GLU A 127 -2.87 6.77 -12.38
N PRO A 128 -3.08 7.09 -13.68
CA PRO A 128 -4.04 8.11 -14.09
C PRO A 128 -5.48 7.80 -13.68
N ALA A 129 -5.88 6.52 -13.68
CA ALA A 129 -7.22 6.09 -13.28
C ALA A 129 -7.46 6.27 -11.76
N LEU A 130 -6.46 5.92 -10.94
CA LEU A 130 -6.51 6.15 -9.49
C LEU A 130 -6.54 7.66 -9.16
N ASN A 131 -5.77 8.46 -9.88
CA ASN A 131 -5.80 9.92 -9.75
C ASN A 131 -7.15 10.51 -10.16
N ALA A 132 -7.76 10.00 -11.24
CA ALA A 132 -9.10 10.40 -11.66
C ALA A 132 -10.16 10.02 -10.63
N TRP A 133 -10.05 8.82 -10.03
CA TRP A 133 -10.90 8.39 -8.93
C TRP A 133 -10.76 9.32 -7.72
N GLN A 134 -9.53 9.66 -7.33
CA GLN A 134 -9.26 10.57 -6.21
C GLN A 134 -9.84 11.96 -6.48
N ALA A 135 -9.75 12.45 -7.72
CA ALA A 135 -10.34 13.73 -8.13
C ALA A 135 -11.88 13.70 -8.10
N ALA A 136 -12.50 12.56 -8.43
CA ALA A 136 -13.94 12.36 -8.33
C ALA A 136 -14.38 12.31 -6.85
N TRP A 137 -13.67 11.56 -6.01
CA TRP A 137 -13.92 11.51 -4.56
C TRP A 137 -13.81 12.90 -3.92
N LYS A 138 -12.78 13.68 -4.27
CA LYS A 138 -12.58 15.05 -3.75
C LYS A 138 -13.61 16.06 -4.26
N ALA A 139 -14.32 15.76 -5.35
CA ALA A 139 -15.31 16.68 -5.92
C ALA A 139 -16.61 16.74 -5.11
N ASN A 140 -16.82 15.82 -4.16
CA ASN A 140 -17.93 15.87 -3.22
C ASN A 140 -17.48 16.51 -1.90
N ASP A 141 -17.97 17.71 -1.62
CA ASP A 141 -17.58 18.47 -0.42
C ASP A 141 -17.98 17.80 0.90
N ARG A 142 -18.96 16.87 0.86
CA ARG A 142 -19.43 16.10 2.02
C ARG A 142 -18.53 14.91 2.35
N HIS A 143 -17.62 14.52 1.45
CA HIS A 143 -16.64 13.48 1.74
C HIS A 143 -15.59 14.02 2.73
N LYS A 144 -15.63 13.48 3.96
CA LYS A 144 -14.70 13.79 5.05
C LYS A 144 -14.25 12.49 5.71
N LEU A 145 -13.00 12.48 6.18
CA LEU A 145 -12.39 11.33 6.85
C LEU A 145 -12.74 11.23 8.34
N GLN A 146 -13.21 12.33 8.92
CA GLN A 146 -13.59 12.39 10.32
C GLN A 146 -14.73 11.41 10.62
N ARG A 147 -14.62 10.74 11.77
CA ARG A 147 -15.69 9.92 12.35
C ARG A 147 -16.20 10.56 13.66
N PRO A 148 -17.51 10.74 13.83
CA PRO A 148 -18.54 10.67 12.78
C PRO A 148 -18.34 11.75 11.70
N ASN A 149 -18.88 11.53 10.50
CA ASN A 149 -18.79 12.53 9.43
C ASN A 149 -19.60 13.80 9.81
N PRO A 150 -19.04 15.02 9.67
CA PRO A 150 -19.70 16.26 10.09
C PRO A 150 -20.99 16.59 9.32
N PHE A 151 -21.21 15.99 8.14
CA PHE A 151 -22.42 16.15 7.33
C PHE A 151 -23.41 15.00 7.50
N GLY A 152 -23.22 14.14 8.52
CA GLY A 152 -24.08 12.99 8.78
C GLY A 152 -24.01 11.89 7.71
N LEU A 153 -23.04 11.94 6.81
CA LEU A 153 -22.79 10.82 5.88
C LEU A 153 -22.21 9.62 6.62
N GLY A 154 -22.56 8.42 6.15
CA GLY A 154 -21.97 7.18 6.67
C GLY A 154 -20.45 7.07 6.43
N PRO A 155 -19.82 6.02 6.95
CA PRO A 155 -18.36 5.86 6.93
C PRO A 155 -17.80 5.54 5.53
N LEU A 156 -18.64 5.19 4.55
CA LEU A 156 -18.21 4.70 3.23
C LEU A 156 -17.22 5.61 2.51
N ALA A 157 -17.36 6.94 2.66
CA ALA A 157 -16.44 7.91 2.07
C ALA A 157 -15.03 7.72 2.63
N ALA A 158 -14.91 7.60 3.96
CA ALA A 158 -13.66 7.36 4.66
C ALA A 158 -13.13 5.93 4.41
N ASP A 159 -14.01 4.92 4.37
CA ASP A 159 -13.67 3.52 4.11
C ASP A 159 -13.06 3.29 2.72
N SER A 160 -13.36 4.19 1.77
CA SER A 160 -12.81 4.11 0.42
C SER A 160 -11.34 4.55 0.34
N ILE A 161 -10.83 5.30 1.32
CA ILE A 161 -9.45 5.81 1.29
C ILE A 161 -8.40 4.72 1.54
N PRO A 162 -8.52 3.85 2.57
CA PRO A 162 -7.62 2.71 2.70
C PRO A 162 -7.57 1.84 1.45
N LEU A 163 -8.69 1.72 0.71
CA LEU A 163 -8.71 1.03 -0.57
C LEU A 163 -7.94 1.79 -1.66
N LEU A 164 -8.02 3.12 -1.73
CA LEU A 164 -7.21 3.92 -2.65
C LEU A 164 -5.72 3.72 -2.39
N ASP A 165 -5.30 3.88 -1.14
CA ASP A 165 -3.89 3.77 -0.74
C ASP A 165 -3.36 2.37 -1.04
N LEU A 166 -4.13 1.34 -0.70
CA LEU A 166 -3.84 -0.04 -1.00
C LEU A 166 -3.72 -0.31 -2.51
N ALA A 167 -4.51 0.37 -3.35
CA ALA A 167 -4.41 0.24 -4.80
C ALA A 167 -3.09 0.83 -5.32
N PHE A 168 -2.66 1.98 -4.79
CA PHE A 168 -1.34 2.55 -5.12
C PHE A 168 -0.20 1.64 -4.68
N VAL A 169 -0.20 1.15 -3.44
CA VAL A 169 0.82 0.20 -2.95
C VAL A 169 0.89 -1.03 -3.85
N ARG A 170 -0.27 -1.62 -4.16
CA ARG A 170 -0.37 -2.78 -5.05
C ARG A 170 -0.10 -2.45 -6.50
N LEU A 171 -0.04 -1.19 -6.93
CA LEU A 171 0.34 -0.87 -8.29
C LEU A 171 1.85 -1.05 -8.49
N PHE A 172 2.64 -0.64 -7.49
CA PHE A 172 4.11 -0.63 -7.56
C PHE A 172 4.76 -1.93 -7.06
N VAL A 173 4.13 -2.66 -6.13
CA VAL A 173 4.70 -3.88 -5.54
C VAL A 173 3.80 -5.09 -5.78
N ASN A 174 4.37 -6.21 -6.26
CA ASN A 174 3.66 -7.46 -6.44
C ASN A 174 3.69 -8.34 -5.19
N LEU A 175 2.63 -8.25 -4.40
CA LEU A 175 2.46 -9.03 -3.19
C LEU A 175 1.82 -10.42 -3.44
N GLY A 176 1.58 -10.85 -4.69
CA GLY A 176 0.84 -12.09 -4.96
C GLY A 176 1.39 -13.32 -4.23
N ARG A 177 2.70 -13.59 -4.36
CA ARG A 177 3.36 -14.75 -3.76
C ARG A 177 3.42 -14.68 -2.23
N SER A 178 3.77 -13.52 -1.68
CA SER A 178 3.75 -13.33 -0.22
C SER A 178 2.35 -13.52 0.35
N LYS A 179 1.31 -13.10 -0.38
CA LYS A 179 -0.09 -13.31 0.02
C LYS A 179 -0.55 -14.76 -0.06
N GLU A 180 -0.06 -15.53 -1.03
CA GLU A 180 -0.29 -16.97 -1.09
C GLU A 180 0.33 -17.67 0.12
N ALA A 181 1.59 -17.35 0.46
CA ALA A 181 2.26 -17.88 1.64
C ALA A 181 1.53 -17.49 2.94
N PHE A 182 1.10 -16.23 3.05
CA PHE A 182 0.24 -15.77 4.16
C PHE A 182 -1.04 -16.61 4.27
N TRP A 183 -1.71 -16.90 3.15
CA TRP A 183 -2.92 -17.70 3.13
C TRP A 183 -2.68 -19.13 3.65
N GLN A 184 -1.54 -19.73 3.30
CA GLN A 184 -1.10 -21.04 3.79
C GLN A 184 -0.58 -21.03 5.24
N ARG A 185 -0.55 -19.85 5.88
CA ARG A 185 0.05 -19.64 7.22
C ARG A 185 1.55 -19.94 7.27
N ASP A 186 2.21 -19.85 6.12
CA ASP A 186 3.66 -19.94 6.00
C ASP A 186 4.26 -18.53 6.02
N PHE A 187 4.46 -18.00 7.23
CA PHE A 187 4.95 -16.63 7.43
C PHE A 187 6.46 -16.48 7.17
N GLU A 188 7.20 -17.59 7.23
CA GLU A 188 8.61 -17.63 6.85
C GLU A 188 8.73 -17.40 5.34
N THR A 189 8.05 -18.24 4.54
CA THR A 189 8.00 -18.07 3.08
C THR A 189 7.40 -16.72 2.70
N MET A 190 6.38 -16.21 3.42
CA MET A 190 5.86 -14.87 3.18
C MET A 190 6.93 -13.78 3.31
N SER A 191 7.75 -13.85 4.36
CA SER A 191 8.82 -12.88 4.62
C SER A 191 9.93 -13.00 3.56
N GLU A 192 10.29 -14.23 3.19
CA GLU A 192 11.23 -14.50 2.10
C GLU A 192 10.72 -13.99 0.74
N GLU A 193 9.44 -14.17 0.42
CA GLU A 193 8.81 -13.65 -0.80
C GLU A 193 8.65 -12.12 -0.79
N LEU A 194 8.66 -11.47 0.36
CA LEU A 194 8.73 -10.00 0.42
C LEU A 194 10.16 -9.53 0.15
N ALA A 195 11.14 -10.21 0.75
CA ALA A 195 12.55 -9.94 0.50
C ALA A 195 12.96 -10.25 -0.96
N CYS A 196 12.47 -11.36 -1.53
CA CYS A 196 12.82 -11.88 -2.86
C CYS A 196 11.81 -11.52 -3.95
N GLY A 197 10.53 -11.35 -3.65
CA GLY A 197 9.52 -10.91 -4.62
C GLY A 197 9.61 -9.41 -4.90
N ILE A 198 10.32 -8.72 -4.03
CA ILE A 198 10.99 -7.49 -4.34
C ILE A 198 12.46 -7.83 -4.53
N ASP A 199 12.94 -8.77 -5.34
CA ASP A 199 14.34 -8.80 -5.81
C ASP A 199 14.47 -9.73 -7.03
N ILE A 200 15.38 -9.44 -7.97
CA ILE A 200 15.71 -10.29 -9.15
C ILE A 200 14.72 -10.12 -10.34
N ALA A 201 15.14 -9.82 -11.58
CA ALA A 201 16.26 -10.40 -12.34
C ALA A 201 17.28 -9.42 -12.92
N GLN A 202 18.54 -9.59 -12.50
CA GLN A 202 19.72 -9.38 -13.35
C GLN A 202 20.42 -10.72 -13.55
N THR A 203 19.79 -11.64 -14.26
CA THR A 203 20.48 -12.79 -14.85
C THR A 203 19.85 -13.02 -16.21
N GLY A 204 20.56 -12.63 -17.26
CA GLY A 204 20.35 -13.28 -18.56
C GLY A 204 20.64 -14.76 -18.35
N SER A 205 19.66 -15.62 -18.58
CA SER A 205 19.88 -17.06 -18.59
C SER A 205 20.95 -17.41 -19.62
N PRO A 206 21.92 -18.29 -19.29
CA PRO A 206 22.63 -19.04 -20.31
C PRO A 206 21.67 -20.09 -20.86
N ASP A 207 21.35 -20.00 -22.15
CA ASP A 207 20.57 -21.02 -22.86
C ASP A 207 21.29 -22.38 -22.74
N HIS A 208 20.74 -23.28 -21.93
CA HIS A 208 21.06 -24.71 -21.99
C HIS A 208 20.18 -25.38 -23.05
N SER A 209 20.55 -25.20 -24.32
CA SER A 209 20.08 -26.06 -25.41
C SER A 209 21.23 -26.95 -25.88
N SER A 210 21.23 -28.20 -25.43
CA SER A 210 22.20 -29.21 -25.86
C SER A 210 21.82 -29.82 -27.21
N ASN A 211 22.59 -29.42 -28.22
CA ASN A 211 23.13 -30.14 -29.39
C ASN A 211 22.28 -31.10 -30.24
N GLY A 212 22.28 -30.77 -31.55
CA GLY A 212 22.00 -31.67 -32.67
C GLY A 212 22.70 -31.25 -33.98
N SER A 213 24.04 -31.31 -33.99
CA SER A 213 24.96 -31.59 -35.11
C SER A 213 24.91 -30.87 -36.48
N SER A 214 26.08 -30.34 -36.86
CA SER A 214 26.79 -30.44 -38.17
C SER A 214 26.89 -29.17 -39.03
N GLY A 215 28.13 -28.75 -39.31
CA GLY A 215 28.49 -28.20 -40.62
C GLY A 215 29.28 -26.88 -40.66
N ASP A 216 30.61 -27.01 -40.74
CA ASP A 216 31.56 -26.17 -41.47
C ASP A 216 32.07 -24.82 -40.88
N SER A 217 33.38 -24.57 -41.10
CA SER A 217 34.23 -23.50 -40.52
C SER A 217 34.38 -22.30 -41.49
N PRO A 218 35.25 -21.26 -41.29
CA PRO A 218 36.02 -20.79 -40.12
C PRO A 218 35.95 -19.24 -39.87
N ASP A 219 36.74 -18.79 -38.89
CA ASP A 219 37.44 -17.48 -38.79
C ASP A 219 36.77 -16.28 -38.06
N PHE A 220 37.20 -16.00 -36.82
CA PHE A 220 38.17 -14.92 -36.52
C PHE A 220 38.51 -14.88 -35.01
N LEU A 221 39.80 -14.89 -34.70
CA LEU A 221 40.34 -14.68 -33.35
C LEU A 221 40.33 -13.18 -33.00
N GLN A 222 39.73 -12.80 -31.87
CA GLN A 222 40.18 -11.63 -31.12
C GLN A 222 40.00 -11.90 -29.62
N GLY A 223 41.11 -12.11 -28.93
CA GLY A 223 41.13 -12.25 -27.48
C GLY A 223 40.80 -10.92 -26.78
N ALA A 224 40.02 -11.01 -25.72
CA ALA A 224 40.02 -10.06 -24.61
C ALA A 224 39.65 -10.83 -23.34
N TYR A 225 40.65 -11.11 -22.52
CA TYR A 225 40.44 -11.48 -21.13
C TYR A 225 39.75 -10.31 -20.43
N SER A 226 38.49 -10.47 -20.05
CA SER A 226 37.81 -9.52 -19.15
C SER A 226 37.36 -10.24 -17.90
N HIS A 227 38.11 -9.95 -16.84
CA HIS A 227 37.82 -10.23 -15.44
C HIS A 227 36.48 -9.55 -15.07
N GLY A 228 35.41 -10.33 -14.94
CA GLY A 228 34.10 -9.84 -14.51
C GLY A 228 34.08 -9.61 -13.00
N GLN A 229 34.74 -8.56 -12.53
CA GLN A 229 34.47 -7.99 -11.20
C GLN A 229 33.02 -7.52 -11.17
N ALA A 230 32.25 -8.05 -10.22
CA ALA A 230 30.96 -7.53 -9.84
C ALA A 230 31.14 -6.10 -9.30
N HIS A 231 31.03 -5.11 -10.18
CA HIS A 231 30.90 -3.72 -9.78
C HIS A 231 29.49 -3.52 -9.23
N SER A 232 29.36 -3.64 -7.91
CA SER A 232 28.28 -3.07 -7.13
C SER A 232 28.31 -1.54 -7.25
N SER A 233 27.72 -1.01 -8.32
CA SER A 233 27.47 0.42 -8.41
C SER A 233 26.49 0.81 -7.28
N GLY A 234 26.92 1.68 -6.36
CA GLY A 234 26.19 2.11 -5.16
C GLY A 234 24.96 2.99 -5.40
N HIS A 235 24.33 2.89 -6.57
CA HIS A 235 23.13 3.64 -6.92
C HIS A 235 21.86 2.80 -6.73
N SER A 236 20.80 3.42 -6.22
CA SER A 236 19.46 2.84 -6.08
C SER A 236 19.00 2.21 -7.40
N SER A 237 18.70 0.91 -7.37
CA SER A 237 18.23 0.17 -8.56
C SER A 237 16.85 0.68 -9.00
N LYS A 238 16.47 0.50 -10.27
CA LYS A 238 15.10 0.84 -10.73
C LYS A 238 14.00 0.19 -9.87
N ARG A 239 14.28 -1.01 -9.35
CA ARG A 239 13.41 -1.75 -8.45
C ARG A 239 13.25 -1.04 -7.11
N GLU A 240 14.37 -0.64 -6.51
CA GLU A 240 14.38 0.08 -5.24
C GLU A 240 13.63 1.41 -5.34
N ARG A 241 13.67 2.09 -6.50
CA ARG A 241 12.84 3.28 -6.77
C ARG A 241 11.33 2.97 -6.77
N HIS A 242 10.90 1.86 -7.36
CA HIS A 242 9.49 1.45 -7.30
C HIS A 242 9.07 1.07 -5.88
N LEU A 243 9.93 0.36 -5.15
CA LEU A 243 9.71 0.03 -3.75
C LEU A 243 9.60 1.31 -2.89
N ARG A 244 10.51 2.27 -3.08
CA ARG A 244 10.46 3.58 -2.43
C ARG A 244 9.16 4.32 -2.75
N LYS A 245 8.73 4.37 -4.01
CA LYS A 245 7.47 5.01 -4.40
C LYS A 245 6.27 4.33 -3.72
N ALA A 246 6.24 3.00 -3.65
CA ALA A 246 5.22 2.25 -2.91
C ALA A 246 5.24 2.56 -1.41
N ALA A 247 6.44 2.64 -0.83
CA ALA A 247 6.66 2.96 0.57
C ALA A 247 6.23 4.39 0.91
N PHE A 248 6.38 5.36 0.00
CA PHE A 248 5.79 6.70 0.18
C PHE A 248 4.27 6.67 0.30
N TYR A 249 3.58 5.95 -0.59
CA TYR A 249 2.11 5.78 -0.49
C TYR A 249 1.71 5.08 0.81
N ALA A 250 2.47 4.04 1.21
CA ALA A 250 2.25 3.34 2.47
C ALA A 250 2.43 4.28 3.69
N ALA A 251 3.50 5.07 3.72
CA ALA A 251 3.75 6.03 4.80
C ALA A 251 2.65 7.09 4.86
N ASP A 252 2.27 7.68 3.74
CA ASP A 252 1.23 8.70 3.69
C ASP A 252 -0.12 8.12 4.17
N SER A 253 -0.45 6.87 3.82
CA SER A 253 -1.64 6.17 4.32
C SER A 253 -1.65 6.00 5.83
N LEU A 254 -0.53 5.56 6.42
CA LEU A 254 -0.38 5.40 7.88
C LEU A 254 -0.44 6.75 8.61
N ILE A 255 0.18 7.80 8.05
CA ILE A 255 0.13 9.16 8.58
C ILE A 255 -1.29 9.71 8.57
N ILE A 256 -2.00 9.59 7.45
CA ILE A 256 -3.39 10.07 7.33
C ILE A 256 -4.29 9.32 8.31
N SER A 257 -4.14 8.00 8.40
CA SER A 257 -4.91 7.17 9.33
C SER A 257 -4.67 7.58 10.78
N SER A 258 -3.40 7.83 11.15
CA SER A 258 -3.05 8.31 12.49
C SER A 258 -3.65 9.69 12.79
N LYS A 259 -3.52 10.66 11.87
CA LYS A 259 -4.05 12.02 12.03
C LYS A 259 -5.58 12.08 12.11
N CYS A 260 -6.28 11.15 11.45
CA CYS A 260 -7.73 11.11 11.41
C CYS A 260 -8.35 10.21 12.49
N ASN A 261 -7.55 9.66 13.41
CA ASN A 261 -7.98 8.67 14.41
C ASN A 261 -8.70 7.45 13.77
N LEU A 262 -8.15 6.99 12.65
CA LEU A 262 -8.62 5.84 11.88
C LEU A 262 -7.71 4.63 12.07
N THR A 263 -7.13 4.49 13.27
CA THR A 263 -6.23 3.39 13.62
C THR A 263 -6.89 2.43 14.60
N PHE A 264 -6.41 1.19 14.63
CA PHE A 264 -6.86 0.20 15.62
C PHE A 264 -6.37 0.47 17.05
N ALA A 265 -5.60 1.55 17.25
CA ALA A 265 -5.26 2.08 18.58
C ALA A 265 -6.31 3.08 19.11
N ASP A 266 -7.19 3.62 18.25
CA ASP A 266 -8.19 4.61 18.63
C ASP A 266 -9.44 3.96 19.24
N SER A 267 -10.22 4.70 20.05
CA SER A 267 -11.45 4.19 20.67
C SER A 267 -12.54 3.82 19.65
N SER A 268 -12.55 4.49 18.50
CA SER A 268 -13.43 4.22 17.35
C SER A 268 -12.94 3.06 16.48
N ALA A 269 -11.90 2.32 16.88
CA ALA A 269 -11.35 1.19 16.12
C ALA A 269 -12.40 0.14 15.72
N HIS A 270 -13.41 -0.07 16.55
CA HIS A 270 -14.51 -1.00 16.30
C HIS A 270 -15.38 -0.62 15.08
N GLU A 271 -15.30 0.63 14.62
CA GLU A 271 -15.99 1.11 13.41
C GLU A 271 -15.16 0.92 12.13
N LEU A 272 -13.90 0.46 12.24
CA LEU A 272 -13.02 0.32 11.10
C LEU A 272 -13.34 -0.94 10.29
N PRO A 273 -13.43 -0.81 8.95
CA PRO A 273 -13.69 -1.96 8.09
C PRO A 273 -12.43 -2.84 8.00
N ILE A 274 -12.61 -4.13 7.66
CA ILE A 274 -11.49 -5.07 7.47
C ILE A 274 -10.48 -4.59 6.42
N GLN A 275 -10.94 -3.80 5.45
CA GLN A 275 -10.13 -3.17 4.41
C GLN A 275 -9.04 -2.28 5.02
N SER A 276 -9.32 -1.58 6.13
CA SER A 276 -8.32 -0.80 6.85
C SER A 276 -7.23 -1.70 7.41
N ALA A 277 -7.59 -2.82 8.05
CA ALA A 277 -6.60 -3.77 8.57
C ALA A 277 -5.70 -4.37 7.49
N ILE A 278 -6.28 -4.72 6.33
CA ILE A 278 -5.52 -5.18 5.15
C ILE A 278 -4.57 -4.08 4.66
N CYS A 279 -5.03 -2.82 4.64
CA CYS A 279 -4.19 -1.69 4.26
C CYS A 279 -3.03 -1.49 5.24
N PHE A 280 -3.29 -1.52 6.55
CA PHE A 280 -2.25 -1.44 7.58
C PHE A 280 -1.20 -2.54 7.42
N LEU A 281 -1.65 -3.79 7.20
CA LEU A 281 -0.76 -4.92 6.92
C LEU A 281 0.12 -4.63 5.69
N ASP A 282 -0.47 -4.47 4.50
CA ASP A 282 0.28 -4.30 3.24
C ASP A 282 1.23 -3.06 3.33
N CYS A 283 0.78 -1.96 3.95
CA CYS A 283 1.59 -0.75 4.11
C CYS A 283 2.79 -0.97 5.04
N ALA A 284 2.59 -1.60 6.21
CA ALA A 284 3.66 -1.89 7.14
C ALA A 284 4.69 -2.86 6.54
N GLN A 285 4.24 -3.90 5.82
CA GLN A 285 5.12 -4.85 5.14
C GLN A 285 5.99 -4.19 4.08
N VAL A 286 5.41 -3.31 3.26
CA VAL A 286 6.14 -2.59 2.20
C VAL A 286 7.11 -1.56 2.76
N LEU A 287 6.70 -0.80 3.80
CA LEU A 287 7.58 0.14 4.48
C LEU A 287 8.77 -0.54 5.14
N ALA A 288 8.52 -1.64 5.86
CA ALA A 288 9.58 -2.39 6.53
C ALA A 288 10.54 -3.02 5.53
N GLU A 289 10.06 -3.55 4.41
CA GLU A 289 10.94 -4.13 3.39
C GLU A 289 11.77 -3.07 2.68
N TRP A 290 11.18 -1.90 2.39
CA TRP A 290 11.93 -0.76 1.87
C TRP A 290 13.03 -0.32 2.85
N GLU A 291 12.67 -0.12 4.12
CA GLU A 291 13.62 0.29 5.15
C GLU A 291 14.71 -0.76 5.36
N THR A 292 14.36 -2.05 5.36
CA THR A 292 15.34 -3.15 5.49
C THR A 292 16.31 -3.17 4.32
N THR A 293 15.83 -2.89 3.09
CA THR A 293 16.70 -2.75 1.91
C THR A 293 17.69 -1.58 2.08
N VAL A 294 17.22 -0.46 2.64
CA VAL A 294 18.09 0.70 2.95
C VAL A 294 19.09 0.32 4.05
N GLN A 295 18.63 -0.29 5.14
CA GLN A 295 19.44 -0.79 6.26
C GLN A 295 20.57 -1.72 5.78
N GLU A 296 20.28 -2.67 4.89
CA GLU A 296 21.29 -3.59 4.34
C GLU A 296 22.37 -2.87 3.53
N ARG A 297 21.99 -1.78 2.85
CA ARG A 297 22.93 -0.95 2.11
C ARG A 297 23.84 -0.17 3.05
N ILE A 298 23.28 0.56 4.01
CA ILE A 298 24.04 1.56 4.79
C ILE A 298 24.44 1.12 6.20
N GLY A 299 23.92 0.01 6.70
CA GLY A 299 23.99 -0.39 8.10
C GLY A 299 25.40 -0.48 8.68
N ARG A 300 26.37 -0.87 7.86
CA ARG A 300 27.80 -0.90 8.26
C ARG A 300 28.38 0.47 8.66
N TYR A 301 27.77 1.58 8.20
CA TYR A 301 28.25 2.93 8.44
C TYR A 301 27.48 3.64 9.55
N VAL A 302 26.19 3.35 9.67
CA VAL A 302 25.28 4.06 10.58
C VAL A 302 24.76 3.20 11.73
N GLY A 303 25.06 1.90 11.73
CA GLY A 303 24.47 0.94 12.65
C GLY A 303 23.04 0.57 12.25
N VAL A 304 22.25 0.17 13.24
CA VAL A 304 20.82 -0.14 13.05
C VAL A 304 20.01 1.16 13.09
N LEU A 305 19.30 1.44 12.00
CA LEU A 305 18.41 2.58 11.85
C LEU A 305 17.32 2.55 12.92
N GLY A 306 17.09 3.69 13.57
CA GLY A 306 16.09 3.86 14.63
C GLY A 306 16.51 3.48 16.05
N GLN A 307 17.71 2.93 16.27
CA GLN A 307 18.23 2.63 17.63
C GLN A 307 19.12 3.72 18.25
N ALA A 308 19.75 4.57 17.43
CA ALA A 308 20.62 5.66 17.87
C ALA A 308 20.39 6.91 17.00
N ASP A 309 20.86 8.09 17.45
CA ASP A 309 20.90 9.29 16.61
C ASP A 309 21.86 9.04 15.44
N VAL A 310 21.29 8.73 14.27
CA VAL A 310 22.04 8.46 13.05
C VAL A 310 22.38 9.78 12.36
N ASP A 311 23.68 10.10 12.27
CA ASP A 311 24.14 11.19 11.40
C ASP A 311 24.25 10.68 9.96
N TYR A 312 23.21 10.93 9.17
CA TYR A 312 23.16 10.60 7.73
C TYR A 312 24.25 11.32 6.91
N GLY A 313 24.90 12.36 7.46
CA GLY A 313 26.02 13.06 6.84
C GLY A 313 27.33 12.26 6.81
N GLN A 314 27.45 11.19 7.60
CA GLN A 314 28.63 10.31 7.63
C GLN A 314 28.60 9.23 6.53
N VAL A 315 27.50 9.10 5.78
CA VAL A 315 27.37 8.09 4.72
C VAL A 315 28.24 8.47 3.53
N PRO A 316 29.14 7.60 3.04
CA PRO A 316 30.01 7.91 1.91
C PRO A 316 29.24 8.40 0.68
N ALA A 317 29.80 9.39 -0.02
CA ALA A 317 29.17 10.01 -1.21
C ALA A 317 28.85 9.03 -2.35
N VAL A 318 29.44 7.84 -2.37
CA VAL A 318 29.19 6.79 -3.37
C VAL A 318 27.99 5.89 -3.04
N MET A 319 27.50 5.94 -1.80
CA MET A 319 26.35 5.18 -1.28
C MET A 319 25.17 6.08 -0.89
N LEU A 320 25.22 7.36 -1.31
CA LEU A 320 24.31 8.43 -0.87
C LEU A 320 22.87 7.93 -0.83
N LEU A 321 22.27 8.06 0.35
CA LEU A 321 20.83 8.10 0.47
C LEU A 321 20.32 9.22 -0.42
N ASP A 322 19.33 8.92 -1.25
CA ASP A 322 18.63 9.97 -1.97
C ASP A 322 17.93 10.87 -0.94
N THR A 323 17.68 12.14 -1.28
CA THR A 323 16.92 13.06 -0.39
C THR A 323 15.55 12.48 -0.03
N GLU A 324 14.96 11.74 -0.97
CA GLU A 324 13.72 11.00 -0.79
C GLU A 324 13.84 9.87 0.25
N ASP A 325 15.00 9.20 0.34
CA ASP A 325 15.23 8.16 1.34
C ASP A 325 15.22 8.76 2.75
N VAL A 326 15.92 9.88 2.95
CA VAL A 326 15.97 10.58 4.24
C VAL A 326 14.59 11.12 4.64
N GLU A 327 13.85 11.68 3.68
CA GLU A 327 12.46 12.12 3.91
C GLU A 327 11.59 10.96 4.38
N LEU A 328 11.68 9.80 3.73
CA LEU A 328 10.85 8.66 4.04
C LEU A 328 11.23 7.99 5.37
N LEU A 329 12.52 7.93 5.73
CA LEU A 329 12.98 7.52 7.06
C LEU A 329 12.38 8.43 8.15
N THR A 330 12.44 9.75 7.94
CA THR A 330 11.87 10.73 8.87
C THR A 330 10.35 10.57 9.02
N LYS A 331 9.64 10.31 7.92
CA LYS A 331 8.20 10.00 7.96
C LYS A 331 7.92 8.74 8.78
N MET A 332 8.72 7.70 8.60
CA MET A 332 8.58 6.42 9.29
C MET A 332 8.84 6.54 10.80
N GLU A 333 9.87 7.27 11.22
CA GLU A 333 10.11 7.60 12.63
C GLU A 333 8.95 8.37 13.26
N SER A 334 8.40 9.35 12.52
CA SER A 334 7.21 10.10 12.96
C SER A 334 5.99 9.19 13.13
N ILE A 335 5.76 8.25 12.21
CA ILE A 335 4.68 7.26 12.33
C ILE A 335 4.86 6.43 13.60
N CYS A 336 6.03 5.85 13.81
CA CYS A 336 6.33 5.03 14.98
C CYS A 336 6.08 5.81 16.28
N THR A 337 6.60 7.04 16.36
CA THR A 337 6.45 7.91 17.55
C THR A 337 4.98 8.18 17.86
N VAL A 338 4.19 8.60 16.86
CA VAL A 338 2.77 8.94 17.09
C VAL A 338 1.96 7.70 17.47
N VAL A 339 2.20 6.56 16.84
CA VAL A 339 1.49 5.31 17.15
C VAL A 339 1.86 4.81 18.56
N GLU A 340 3.14 4.89 18.94
CA GLU A 340 3.60 4.54 20.28
C GLU A 340 2.97 5.41 21.36
N GLU A 341 2.96 6.73 21.17
CA GLU A 341 2.34 7.65 22.11
C GLU A 341 0.85 7.33 22.30
N LYS A 342 0.12 7.09 21.21
CA LYS A 342 -1.29 6.68 21.26
C LYS A 342 -1.49 5.38 22.03
N MET A 343 -0.67 4.36 21.73
CA MET A 343 -0.75 3.07 22.40
C MET A 343 -0.35 3.15 23.87
N ALA A 344 0.63 3.97 24.23
CA ALA A 344 1.04 4.24 25.60
C ALA A 344 -0.08 4.92 26.39
N MET A 345 -0.76 5.91 25.81
CA MET A 345 -1.91 6.56 26.43
C MET A 345 -3.03 5.56 26.70
N GLN A 346 -3.37 4.73 25.71
CA GLN A 346 -4.39 3.68 25.86
C GLN A 346 -4.00 2.65 26.93
N ALA A 347 -2.73 2.23 26.95
CA ALA A 347 -2.21 1.31 27.95
C ALA A 347 -2.28 1.89 29.37
N LYS A 348 -1.96 3.18 29.55
CA LYS A 348 -2.06 3.88 30.84
C LYS A 348 -3.50 3.97 31.34
N MET A 349 -4.46 4.24 30.44
CA MET A 349 -5.89 4.25 30.79
C MET A 349 -6.36 2.88 31.28
N LEU A 350 -6.03 1.81 30.55
CA LEU A 350 -6.36 0.44 30.94
C LEU A 350 -5.66 0.01 32.23
N ALA A 351 -4.40 0.41 32.42
CA ALA A 351 -3.64 0.10 33.62
C ALA A 351 -4.26 0.77 34.86
N HIS A 352 -4.76 2.00 34.75
CA HIS A 352 -5.45 2.67 35.86
C HIS A 352 -6.74 1.95 36.26
N GLU A 353 -7.50 1.44 35.28
CA GLU A 353 -8.67 0.59 35.54
C GLU A 353 -8.27 -0.75 36.18
N MET A 354 -7.18 -1.38 35.73
CA MET A 354 -6.73 -2.68 36.22
C MET A 354 -6.06 -2.63 37.60
N ASP A 355 -5.34 -1.55 37.93
CA ASP A 355 -4.73 -1.30 39.25
C ASP A 355 -5.81 -1.12 40.34
N SER A 356 -7.02 -0.69 39.94
CA SER A 356 -8.19 -0.70 40.84
C SER A 356 -8.73 -2.11 41.13
N LEU A 357 -8.43 -3.08 40.26
CA LEU A 357 -8.94 -4.46 40.32
C LEU A 357 -7.91 -5.46 40.88
N ASP A 358 -6.60 -5.24 40.66
CA ASP A 358 -5.51 -6.07 41.19
C ASP A 358 -4.28 -5.20 41.59
N PRO A 359 -4.33 -4.53 42.75
CA PRO A 359 -3.26 -3.63 43.22
C PRO A 359 -1.94 -4.34 43.57
N ASN A 360 -1.92 -5.68 43.61
CA ASN A 360 -0.74 -6.47 43.98
C ASN A 360 0.00 -7.06 42.77
N GLY A 361 -0.45 -6.82 41.53
CA GLY A 361 0.26 -7.25 40.31
C GLY A 361 0.47 -8.77 40.21
N SER A 362 -0.47 -9.55 40.75
CA SER A 362 -0.33 -10.99 40.98
C SER A 362 -0.29 -11.83 39.71
N MET A 363 -0.71 -11.28 38.56
CA MET A 363 -0.98 -12.06 37.34
C MET A 363 0.27 -12.34 36.47
N GLY A 364 1.43 -11.73 36.75
CA GLY A 364 2.68 -12.02 36.02
C GLY A 364 2.65 -11.75 34.51
N ILE A 365 1.62 -11.06 34.01
CA ILE A 365 1.49 -10.67 32.61
C ILE A 365 2.34 -9.41 32.39
N PRO A 366 3.25 -9.38 31.40
CA PRO A 366 4.02 -8.18 31.09
C PRO A 366 3.08 -7.00 30.86
N SER A 367 3.35 -5.87 31.50
CA SER A 367 2.48 -4.71 31.33
C SER A 367 2.50 -4.29 29.84
N PRO A 368 1.37 -3.81 29.28
CA PRO A 368 1.36 -3.30 27.91
C PRO A 368 2.40 -2.19 27.67
N LEU A 369 2.78 -1.46 28.73
CA LEU A 369 3.87 -0.47 28.73
C LEU A 369 5.26 -1.12 28.55
N ASP A 370 5.53 -2.26 29.18
CA ASP A 370 6.81 -2.96 29.04
C ASP A 370 7.03 -3.48 27.62
N ARG A 371 5.97 -3.98 26.97
CA ARG A 371 6.03 -4.38 25.56
C ARG A 371 6.35 -3.22 24.64
N LEU A 372 5.80 -2.04 24.91
CA LEU A 372 6.07 -0.83 24.14
C LEU A 372 7.50 -0.33 24.36
N ASN A 373 7.97 -0.34 25.61
CA ASN A 373 9.33 0.06 25.96
C ASN A 373 10.39 -0.82 25.28
N GLY A 374 10.09 -2.11 25.07
CA GLY A 374 10.94 -3.03 24.33
C GLY A 374 11.19 -2.65 22.87
N LEU A 375 10.26 -1.92 22.23
CA LEU A 375 10.34 -1.55 20.81
C LEU A 375 11.40 -0.49 20.51
N SER A 376 11.80 0.30 21.51
CA SER A 376 12.90 1.27 21.38
C SER A 376 14.24 0.62 21.03
N LYS A 377 14.38 -0.69 21.29
CA LYS A 377 15.56 -1.49 20.96
C LYS A 377 15.48 -2.14 19.58
N CYS A 378 14.37 -2.02 18.87
CA CYS A 378 14.19 -2.61 17.55
C CYS A 378 14.69 -1.65 16.47
N GLY A 379 15.13 -2.20 15.32
CA GLY A 379 15.34 -1.38 14.13
C GLY A 379 14.04 -0.77 13.62
N LEU A 380 14.12 0.28 12.82
CA LEU A 380 12.94 1.04 12.37
C LEU A 380 11.94 0.14 11.61
N GLY A 381 12.42 -0.73 10.72
CA GLY A 381 11.59 -1.69 9.97
C GLY A 381 10.85 -2.70 10.84
N SER A 382 11.54 -3.31 11.80
CA SER A 382 10.88 -4.27 12.70
C SER A 382 9.96 -3.57 13.71
N ARG A 383 10.28 -2.34 14.10
CA ARG A 383 9.46 -1.50 14.99
C ARG A 383 8.09 -1.19 14.39
N ILE A 384 8.01 -0.76 13.12
CA ILE A 384 6.72 -0.47 12.48
C ILE A 384 5.86 -1.73 12.33
N LEU A 385 6.47 -2.89 12.04
CA LEU A 385 5.78 -4.17 11.93
C LEU A 385 5.16 -4.57 13.27
N ARG A 386 5.91 -4.47 14.37
CA ARG A 386 5.43 -4.81 15.72
C ARG A 386 4.37 -3.86 16.24
N LEU A 387 4.51 -2.56 15.99
CA LEU A 387 3.46 -1.59 16.33
C LEU A 387 2.15 -1.92 15.60
N THR A 388 2.26 -2.22 14.30
CA THR A 388 1.10 -2.61 13.50
C THR A 388 0.50 -3.93 13.98
N ALA A 389 1.33 -4.92 14.36
CA ALA A 389 0.88 -6.19 14.91
C ALA A 389 0.07 -5.98 16.20
N GLN A 390 0.62 -5.23 17.16
CA GLN A 390 -0.05 -4.94 18.43
C GLN A 390 -1.35 -4.14 18.24
N MET A 391 -1.42 -3.26 17.24
CA MET A 391 -2.68 -2.60 16.86
C MET A 391 -3.72 -3.60 16.34
N LEU A 392 -3.32 -4.51 15.46
CA LEU A 392 -4.22 -5.51 14.87
C LEU A 392 -4.68 -6.58 15.87
N GLU A 393 -3.87 -6.92 16.88
CA GLU A 393 -4.27 -7.83 17.97
C GLU A 393 -5.43 -7.28 18.80
N LYS A 394 -5.58 -5.95 18.87
CA LYS A 394 -6.68 -5.31 19.60
C LYS A 394 -7.99 -5.29 18.79
N ALA A 395 -7.94 -5.59 17.49
CA ALA A 395 -9.11 -5.58 16.64
C ALA A 395 -10.02 -6.79 16.96
N ALA A 396 -11.08 -6.55 17.73
CA ALA A 396 -11.96 -7.62 18.25
C ALA A 396 -12.94 -8.19 17.21
N VAL A 397 -13.21 -7.47 16.11
CA VAL A 397 -14.29 -7.81 15.18
C VAL A 397 -13.90 -8.94 14.21
N TRP A 398 -12.63 -9.02 13.81
CA TRP A 398 -12.20 -9.86 12.70
C TRP A 398 -11.07 -10.80 13.12
N PRO A 399 -11.33 -12.10 13.37
CA PRO A 399 -10.30 -13.04 13.85
C PRO A 399 -9.03 -13.12 12.99
N VAL A 400 -9.16 -12.79 11.70
CA VAL A 400 -8.01 -12.74 10.77
C VAL A 400 -6.98 -11.68 11.16
N THR A 401 -7.31 -10.64 11.92
CA THR A 401 -6.33 -9.61 12.32
C THR A 401 -5.25 -10.17 13.25
N HIS A 402 -5.57 -11.16 14.10
CA HIS A 402 -4.56 -11.87 14.88
C HIS A 402 -3.58 -12.66 14.00
N VAL A 403 -4.07 -13.16 12.86
CA VAL A 403 -3.23 -13.83 11.86
C VAL A 403 -2.29 -12.84 11.20
N MET A 404 -2.81 -11.67 10.85
CA MET A 404 -2.01 -10.56 10.31
C MET A 404 -0.94 -10.12 11.31
N ALA A 405 -1.29 -10.01 12.59
CA ALA A 405 -0.33 -9.68 13.65
C ALA A 405 0.78 -10.73 13.77
N SER A 406 0.43 -12.03 13.79
CA SER A 406 1.43 -13.09 13.81
C SER A 406 2.36 -13.07 12.60
N ALA A 407 1.83 -12.75 11.41
CA ALA A 407 2.63 -12.65 10.20
C ALA A 407 3.61 -11.46 10.26
N LEU A 408 3.16 -10.32 10.78
CA LEU A 408 3.98 -9.13 11.00
C LEU A 408 5.10 -9.39 12.02
N GLU A 409 4.82 -10.11 13.11
CA GLU A 409 5.84 -10.49 14.11
C GLU A 409 6.93 -11.39 13.52
N THR A 410 6.56 -12.38 12.69
CA THR A 410 7.53 -13.20 11.96
C THR A 410 8.40 -12.34 11.05
N GLN A 411 7.79 -11.44 10.26
CA GLN A 411 8.54 -10.55 9.37
C GLN A 411 9.43 -9.58 10.16
N ALA A 412 9.00 -9.12 11.34
CA ALA A 412 9.80 -8.25 12.20
C ALA A 412 11.07 -8.97 12.69
N ALA A 413 10.98 -10.26 13.02
CA ALA A 413 12.14 -11.07 13.39
C ALA A 413 13.12 -11.32 12.21
N HIS A 414 12.61 -11.35 10.97
CA HIS A 414 13.47 -11.35 9.78
C HIS A 414 14.16 -10.00 9.59
N ALA A 415 13.43 -8.89 9.72
CA ALA A 415 13.98 -7.54 9.61
C ALA A 415 15.08 -7.28 10.65
N ASP A 416 14.90 -7.72 11.91
CA ASP A 416 15.94 -7.62 12.94
C ASP A 416 17.23 -8.37 12.55
N ARG A 417 17.10 -9.63 12.12
CA ARG A 417 18.26 -10.44 11.70
C ARG A 417 19.00 -9.81 10.52
N ARG A 418 18.27 -9.27 9.55
CA ARG A 418 18.83 -8.57 8.38
C ARG A 418 19.54 -7.29 8.80
N ALA A 419 18.94 -6.51 9.71
CA ALA A 419 19.55 -5.31 10.27
C ALA A 419 20.86 -5.62 11.00
N GLU A 420 20.88 -6.61 11.90
CA GLU A 420 22.09 -7.01 12.63
C GLU A 420 23.20 -7.53 11.69
N SER A 421 22.81 -8.29 10.66
CA SER A 421 23.75 -8.81 9.65
C SER A 421 24.37 -7.68 8.82
N SER A 422 23.60 -6.63 8.53
CA SER A 422 24.10 -5.48 7.74
C SER A 422 25.22 -4.69 8.44
N VAL A 423 25.25 -4.71 9.78
CA VAL A 423 26.26 -4.03 10.59
C VAL A 423 27.56 -4.84 10.64
N THR A 424 27.46 -6.16 10.57
CA THR A 424 28.59 -7.10 10.79
C THR A 424 29.23 -7.61 9.50
N ALA A 425 28.64 -7.35 8.34
CA ALA A 425 29.17 -7.79 7.05
C ALA A 425 30.57 -7.19 6.76
N VAL A 426 31.59 -8.06 6.73
CA VAL A 426 32.98 -7.73 6.37
C VAL A 426 33.11 -7.62 4.85
N ALA A 427 33.90 -6.64 4.37
CA ALA A 427 34.12 -6.34 2.95
C ALA A 427 34.78 -7.47 2.15
#